data_AF-A0A6C8GMP8-F1
#
_entry.id   AF-A0A6C8GMP8-F1
#
_cell.length_a   1.000
_cell.length_b   1.000
_cell.length_c   1.000
_cell.angle_alpha   90.00
_cell.angle_beta   90.00
_cell.angle_gamma   90.00
#
_symmetry.space_group_name_H-M   'P 1'
#
loop_
_entity.id
_entity.type
_entity.pdbx_description
1 polymer ?
#
loop_
_entity_poly.entity_id
_entity_poly.type
_entity_poly.pdbx_seq_one_letter_code
_entity_poly.pdbx_strand_id
1 'polypeptide(L)'
;MWMDKYQVHEWYPFSQQGRIGNPKSTAAVGAMLCSLALDLRLPRFNFKAADIGAYSTVRYLGVLDNTVNTLRDENIWYHEIDLDKPGATLDARLHFPLRGNVTLGFRQLANSRWPATPLYCLSINSAELAKTIAGDGVLNVRLKLRGSSKDSAPESFILSDAWLQDGTPVAADALTLKLNTLADRRHSGSHYWIDSGSVYLK
;
A
#
# COMPACT_ATOMS: atom_id res chain seq x y z
N MET A 1 9.63 -1.38 18.78
CA MET A 1 8.97 -1.38 20.09
C MET A 1 7.65 -2.12 19.90
N TRP A 2 7.41 -3.21 20.64
CA TRP A 2 6.17 -3.99 20.53
C TRP A 2 5.18 -3.47 21.57
N MET A 3 3.92 -3.25 21.17
CA MET A 3 2.89 -2.60 22.01
C MET A 3 2.46 -3.45 23.21
N ASP A 4 2.67 -4.75 23.16
CA ASP A 4 2.38 -5.71 24.24
C ASP A 4 3.16 -5.43 25.54
N LYS A 5 4.30 -4.74 25.43
CA LYS A 5 5.12 -4.34 26.59
C LYS A 5 4.78 -2.95 27.13
N TYR A 6 3.85 -2.24 26.51
CA TYR A 6 3.48 -0.89 26.92
C TYR A 6 2.66 -0.94 28.22
N GLN A 7 3.13 -0.24 29.25
CA GLN A 7 2.41 -0.14 30.51
C GLN A 7 1.20 0.78 30.35
N VAL A 8 0.06 0.33 30.84
CA VAL A 8 -1.20 1.07 30.82
C VAL A 8 -1.76 1.17 32.21
N HIS A 9 -2.43 2.28 32.47
CA HIS A 9 -3.13 2.51 33.73
C HIS A 9 -4.43 1.71 33.77
N GLU A 10 -4.99 1.50 34.97
CA GLU A 10 -6.22 0.73 35.22
C GLU A 10 -7.44 1.18 34.41
N TRP A 11 -7.48 2.42 33.91
CA TRP A 11 -8.59 2.90 33.09
C TRP A 11 -8.64 2.23 31.72
N TYR A 12 -7.53 1.64 31.24
CA TYR A 12 -7.48 1.00 29.94
C TYR A 12 -8.32 -0.30 29.95
N PRO A 13 -9.43 -0.37 29.19
CA PRO A 13 -10.46 -1.40 29.38
C PRO A 13 -10.01 -2.80 28.95
N PHE A 14 -8.92 -2.91 28.19
CA PHE A 14 -8.35 -4.18 27.72
C PHE A 14 -6.97 -4.45 28.35
N SER A 15 -6.71 -3.89 29.53
CA SER A 15 -5.45 -4.10 30.24
C SER A 15 -5.36 -5.54 30.74
N GLN A 16 -4.18 -6.14 30.60
CA GLN A 16 -3.84 -7.43 31.17
C GLN A 16 -2.56 -7.23 31.99
N GLN A 17 -2.67 -7.40 33.31
CA GLN A 17 -1.55 -7.20 34.25
C GLN A 17 -0.87 -5.83 34.09
N GLY A 18 -1.65 -4.76 33.89
CA GLY A 18 -1.14 -3.39 33.70
C GLY A 18 -0.44 -3.14 32.36
N ARG A 19 -0.66 -4.00 31.36
CA ARG A 19 -0.11 -3.86 30.00
C ARG A 19 -1.18 -4.01 28.93
N ILE A 20 -0.87 -3.63 27.71
CA ILE A 20 -1.72 -3.87 26.54
C ILE A 20 -1.68 -5.37 26.22
N GLY A 21 -2.72 -6.12 26.57
CA GLY A 21 -2.75 -7.56 26.30
C GLY A 21 -2.79 -7.88 24.80
N ASN A 22 -3.67 -7.21 24.06
CA ASN A 22 -3.79 -7.35 22.61
C ASN A 22 -3.57 -5.99 21.93
N PRO A 23 -2.54 -5.82 21.08
CA PRO A 23 -2.28 -4.53 20.44
C PRO A 23 -3.44 -4.02 19.58
N LYS A 24 -4.28 -4.92 19.03
CA LYS A 24 -5.48 -4.54 18.26
C LYS A 24 -6.53 -3.83 19.12
N SER A 25 -6.56 -4.08 20.43
CA SER A 25 -7.51 -3.43 21.34
C SER A 25 -7.32 -1.91 21.39
N THR A 26 -6.12 -1.41 21.10
CA THR A 26 -5.85 0.02 21.07
C THR A 26 -6.58 0.75 19.95
N ALA A 27 -6.77 0.09 18.80
CA ALA A 27 -7.57 0.63 17.71
C ALA A 27 -9.05 0.74 18.12
N ALA A 28 -9.58 -0.25 18.84
CA ALA A 28 -10.94 -0.21 19.37
C ALA A 28 -11.12 0.91 20.41
N VAL A 29 -10.17 1.08 21.32
CA VAL A 29 -10.17 2.18 22.29
C VAL A 29 -10.06 3.54 21.59
N GLY A 30 -9.21 3.67 20.58
CA GLY A 30 -9.10 4.89 19.78
C GLY A 30 -10.42 5.23 19.08
N ALA A 31 -11.07 4.24 18.44
CA ALA A 31 -12.38 4.43 17.81
C ALA A 31 -13.46 4.85 18.81
N MET A 32 -13.48 4.24 20.01
CA MET A 32 -14.37 4.63 21.11
C MET A 32 -14.13 6.08 21.55
N LEU A 33 -12.86 6.49 21.73
CA LEU A 33 -12.52 7.88 22.08
C LEU A 33 -12.96 8.85 20.99
N CYS A 34 -12.74 8.52 19.71
CA CYS A 34 -13.23 9.33 18.59
C CYS A 34 -14.76 9.49 18.63
N SER A 35 -15.50 8.39 18.80
CA SER A 35 -16.97 8.42 18.86
C SER A 35 -17.48 9.24 20.05
N LEU A 36 -16.94 9.04 21.25
CA LEU A 36 -17.36 9.79 22.43
C LEU A 36 -17.00 11.28 22.33
N ALA A 37 -15.89 11.62 21.69
CA ALA A 37 -15.51 13.01 21.46
C ALA A 37 -16.43 13.72 20.47
N LEU A 38 -16.86 13.03 19.38
CA LEU A 38 -17.83 13.57 18.43
C LEU A 38 -19.18 13.87 19.10
N ASP A 39 -19.59 13.05 20.07
CA ASP A 39 -20.81 13.26 20.86
C ASP A 39 -20.64 14.26 22.02
N LEU A 40 -19.45 14.85 22.21
CA LEU A 40 -19.10 15.70 23.36
C LEU A 40 -19.27 15.00 24.73
N ARG A 41 -19.08 13.68 24.77
CA ARG A 41 -19.30 12.80 25.93
C ARG A 41 -18.04 12.50 26.74
N LEU A 42 -16.92 13.15 26.44
CA LEU A 42 -15.65 13.01 27.18
C LEU A 42 -15.45 14.22 28.13
N PRO A 43 -15.90 14.14 29.40
CA PRO A 43 -15.70 15.24 30.34
C PRO A 43 -14.22 15.43 30.65
N ARG A 44 -13.76 16.69 30.67
CA ARG A 44 -12.37 17.09 30.99
C ARG A 44 -11.30 16.50 30.06
N PHE A 45 -11.67 16.10 28.84
CA PHE A 45 -10.75 15.60 27.82
C PHE A 45 -11.05 16.27 26.49
N ASN A 46 -10.11 17.09 26.01
CA ASN A 46 -10.24 17.79 24.74
C ASN A 46 -9.63 16.94 23.62
N PHE A 47 -10.47 16.49 22.68
CA PHE A 47 -10.04 15.70 21.53
C PHE A 47 -10.81 16.15 20.29
N LYS A 48 -10.08 16.71 19.33
CA LYS A 48 -10.65 17.23 18.08
C LYS A 48 -10.84 16.11 17.06
N ALA A 49 -11.79 15.21 17.32
CA ALA A 49 -12.09 14.09 16.44
C ALA A 49 -12.46 14.54 15.00
N ALA A 50 -13.10 15.70 14.87
CA ALA A 50 -13.53 16.26 13.58
C ALA A 50 -12.37 16.61 12.63
N ASP A 51 -11.15 16.84 13.16
CA ASP A 51 -9.98 17.19 12.36
C ASP A 51 -9.24 15.95 11.83
N ILE A 52 -9.66 14.74 12.22
CA ILE A 52 -9.02 13.49 11.80
C ILE A 52 -9.50 13.11 10.41
N GLY A 53 -8.63 13.29 9.42
CA GLY A 53 -8.83 12.84 8.04
C GLY A 53 -8.01 11.58 7.71
N ALA A 54 -8.50 10.80 6.75
CA ALA A 54 -7.68 9.78 6.12
C ALA A 54 -6.60 10.45 5.25
N TYR A 55 -5.40 9.88 5.24
CA TYR A 55 -4.29 10.32 4.42
C TYR A 55 -3.50 9.12 3.92
N SER A 56 -2.76 9.29 2.82
CA SER A 56 -1.94 8.23 2.27
C SER A 56 -0.74 7.92 3.16
N THR A 57 -0.53 6.63 3.39
CA THR A 57 0.67 6.15 4.10
C THR A 57 1.73 5.60 3.15
N VAL A 58 1.51 5.69 1.83
CA VAL A 58 2.47 5.25 0.81
C VAL A 58 3.61 6.26 0.75
N ARG A 59 4.78 5.91 1.30
CA ARG A 59 5.98 6.75 1.24
C ARG A 59 7.08 6.13 0.39
N TYR A 60 7.30 4.83 0.52
CA TYR A 60 8.33 4.10 -0.22
C TYR A 60 7.67 2.99 -1.03
N LEU A 61 7.67 3.10 -2.36
CA LEU A 61 7.05 2.13 -3.27
C LEU A 61 8.11 1.34 -4.02
N GLY A 62 7.89 0.03 -4.13
CA GLY A 62 8.79 -0.83 -4.89
C GLY A 62 8.28 -2.25 -5.08
N VAL A 63 9.17 -3.13 -5.54
CA VAL A 63 8.84 -4.53 -5.83
C VAL A 63 8.96 -5.34 -4.54
N LEU A 64 7.89 -6.02 -4.14
CA LEU A 64 7.92 -6.90 -2.97
C LEU A 64 8.66 -8.20 -3.29
N ASP A 65 9.39 -8.68 -2.28
CA ASP A 65 9.83 -10.06 -2.24
C ASP A 65 8.61 -10.97 -2.01
N ASN A 66 8.26 -11.74 -3.05
CA ASN A 66 7.09 -12.63 -3.07
C ASN A 66 7.12 -13.72 -1.98
N THR A 67 8.26 -13.97 -1.33
CA THR A 67 8.35 -15.02 -0.30
C THR A 67 7.95 -14.55 1.09
N VAL A 68 8.28 -13.30 1.46
CA VAL A 68 8.13 -12.78 2.83
C VAL A 68 7.29 -11.49 2.89
N ASN A 69 6.79 -10.97 1.76
CA ASN A 69 6.17 -9.63 1.68
C ASN A 69 7.05 -8.55 2.32
N THR A 70 8.37 -8.68 2.12
CA THR A 70 9.32 -7.66 2.55
C THR A 70 9.64 -6.78 1.35
N LEU A 71 9.76 -5.49 1.61
CA LEU A 71 10.35 -4.55 0.67
C LEU A 71 11.73 -4.25 1.23
N ARG A 72 12.80 -4.57 0.50
CA ARG A 72 14.17 -4.22 0.86
C ARG A 72 14.54 -2.90 0.20
N ASP A 73 15.57 -2.22 0.70
CA ASP A 73 15.91 -0.87 0.24
C ASP A 73 16.35 -0.87 -1.24
N GLU A 74 17.06 -1.92 -1.67
CA GLU A 74 17.42 -2.19 -3.06
C GLU A 74 16.23 -2.38 -4.02
N ASN A 75 15.04 -2.69 -3.49
CA ASN A 75 13.83 -2.90 -4.27
C ASN A 75 12.86 -1.71 -4.20
N ILE A 76 13.19 -0.65 -3.45
CA ILE A 76 12.43 0.62 -3.49
C ILE A 76 12.85 1.37 -4.74
N TRP A 77 11.86 1.84 -5.50
CA TRP A 77 12.09 2.62 -6.71
C TRP A 77 11.61 4.05 -6.58
N TYR A 78 10.54 4.28 -5.79
CA TYR A 78 10.04 5.62 -5.52
C TYR A 78 10.10 5.89 -4.02
N HIS A 79 10.75 6.99 -3.66
CA HIS A 79 11.01 7.40 -2.29
C HIS A 79 10.20 8.64 -1.94
N GLU A 80 9.83 8.74 -0.67
CA GLU A 80 9.19 9.93 -0.07
C GLU A 80 8.00 10.46 -0.88
N ILE A 81 7.19 9.55 -1.43
CA ILE A 81 6.00 9.90 -2.20
C ILE A 81 5.02 10.63 -1.28
N ASP A 82 4.42 11.71 -1.79
CA ASP A 82 3.36 12.43 -1.09
C ASP A 82 2.10 12.47 -1.94
N LEU A 83 1.23 11.48 -1.70
CA LEU A 83 -0.03 11.34 -2.46
C LEU A 83 -1.13 12.27 -1.96
N ASP A 84 -0.95 12.95 -0.83
CA ASP A 84 -1.92 13.91 -0.31
C ASP A 84 -1.63 15.34 -0.81
N LYS A 85 -0.48 15.55 -1.47
CA LYS A 85 -0.06 16.84 -2.00
C LYS A 85 -0.64 17.10 -3.39
N PRO A 86 -1.40 18.21 -3.58
CA PRO A 86 -1.81 18.64 -4.91
C PRO A 86 -0.62 18.85 -5.84
N GLY A 87 -0.76 18.40 -7.08
CA GLY A 87 0.27 18.53 -8.11
C GLY A 87 1.48 17.62 -7.89
N ALA A 88 1.40 16.62 -7.01
CA ALA A 88 2.45 15.63 -6.85
C ALA A 88 2.71 14.88 -8.16
N THR A 89 3.98 14.67 -8.48
CA THR A 89 4.45 13.92 -9.65
C THR A 89 5.51 12.93 -9.23
N LEU A 90 5.63 11.82 -9.98
CA LEU A 90 6.79 10.94 -9.86
C LEU A 90 7.91 11.44 -10.77
N ASP A 91 9.15 11.11 -10.42
CA ASP A 91 10.29 11.37 -11.31
C ASP A 91 10.14 10.52 -12.58
N ALA A 92 10.01 11.19 -13.72
CA ALA A 92 9.82 10.56 -15.03
C ALA A 92 11.07 9.83 -15.54
N ARG A 93 12.23 9.97 -14.89
CA ARG A 93 13.46 9.23 -15.25
C ARG A 93 13.50 7.85 -14.60
N LEU A 94 12.84 7.71 -13.45
CA LEU A 94 12.79 6.46 -12.72
C LEU A 94 12.01 5.40 -13.50
N HIS A 95 12.59 4.22 -13.53
CA HIS A 95 12.01 3.01 -14.08
C HIS A 95 12.60 1.83 -13.32
N PHE A 96 11.92 0.71 -13.34
CA PHE A 96 12.38 -0.49 -12.67
C PHE A 96 12.33 -1.71 -13.57
N PRO A 97 13.36 -2.58 -13.49
CA PRO A 97 13.43 -3.79 -14.29
C PRO A 97 12.56 -4.89 -13.71
N LEU A 98 12.01 -5.71 -14.59
CA LEU A 98 11.14 -6.83 -14.30
C LEU A 98 11.56 -8.03 -15.15
N ARG A 99 11.45 -9.22 -14.56
CA ARG A 99 11.68 -10.51 -15.22
C ARG A 99 10.47 -11.43 -15.15
N GLY A 100 9.28 -10.86 -14.94
CA GLY A 100 8.04 -11.61 -14.77
C GLY A 100 6.96 -10.78 -14.07
N ASN A 101 5.88 -11.46 -13.70
CA ASN A 101 4.81 -10.86 -12.91
C ASN A 101 5.33 -10.49 -11.52
N VAL A 102 4.98 -9.30 -11.03
CA VAL A 102 5.46 -8.82 -9.73
C VAL A 102 4.34 -8.22 -8.89
N THR A 103 4.59 -8.21 -7.59
CA THR A 103 3.80 -7.45 -6.63
C THR A 103 4.50 -6.14 -6.33
N LEU A 104 3.83 -5.02 -6.56
CA LEU A 104 4.28 -3.74 -6.02
C LEU A 104 3.66 -3.56 -4.65
N GLY A 105 4.45 -3.07 -3.71
CA GLY A 105 4.01 -2.77 -2.37
C GLY A 105 4.79 -1.60 -1.80
N PHE A 106 4.41 -1.19 -0.59
CA PHE A 106 4.95 0.01 0.01
C PHE A 106 5.33 -0.16 1.47
N ARG A 107 6.23 0.73 1.93
CA ARG A 107 6.51 0.99 3.35
C ARG A 107 6.12 2.42 3.69
N GLN A 108 5.69 2.61 4.94
CA GLN A 108 5.36 3.93 5.48
C GLN A 108 6.63 4.67 5.95
N LEU A 109 7.66 3.93 6.36
CA LEU A 109 8.88 4.47 6.96
C LEU A 109 10.13 3.94 6.24
N ALA A 110 11.21 4.73 6.23
CA ALA A 110 12.54 4.35 5.75
C ALA A 110 13.22 3.38 6.73
N ASN A 111 12.66 2.18 6.86
CA ASN A 111 13.21 1.14 7.71
C ASN A 111 12.92 -0.23 7.07
N SER A 112 13.97 -1.01 6.81
CA SER A 112 13.87 -2.35 6.19
C SER A 112 13.18 -3.38 7.07
N ARG A 113 13.10 -3.15 8.39
CA ARG A 113 12.32 -3.97 9.32
C ARG A 113 10.86 -3.58 9.38
N TRP A 114 10.48 -2.43 8.81
CA TRP A 114 9.08 -2.02 8.76
C TRP A 114 8.32 -2.96 7.82
N PRO A 115 7.15 -3.50 8.23
CA PRO A 115 6.38 -4.38 7.37
C PRO A 115 5.99 -3.63 6.09
N ALA A 116 6.12 -4.31 4.94
CA ALA A 116 5.61 -3.80 3.68
C ALA A 116 4.19 -4.31 3.45
N THR A 117 3.40 -3.53 2.71
CA THR A 117 2.01 -3.87 2.37
C THR A 117 1.88 -3.99 0.84
N PRO A 118 1.31 -5.08 0.32
CA PRO A 118 0.97 -5.20 -1.11
C PRO A 118 0.02 -4.08 -1.53
N LEU A 119 0.21 -3.56 -2.74
CA LEU A 119 -0.62 -2.49 -3.28
C LEU A 119 -1.12 -2.81 -4.69
N TYR A 120 -0.22 -3.20 -5.60
CA TYR A 120 -0.58 -3.55 -6.97
C TYR A 120 0.00 -4.91 -7.39
N CYS A 121 -0.66 -5.55 -8.34
CA CYS A 121 -0.11 -6.63 -9.14
C CYS A 121 0.19 -6.10 -10.54
N LEU A 122 1.41 -6.29 -11.01
CA LEU A 122 1.81 -6.01 -12.38
C LEU A 122 1.98 -7.34 -13.11
N SER A 123 1.17 -7.55 -14.15
CA SER A 123 1.09 -8.82 -14.88
C SER A 123 1.43 -8.61 -16.36
N ILE A 124 2.15 -9.57 -16.93
CA ILE A 124 2.42 -9.68 -18.36
C ILE A 124 1.29 -10.51 -18.97
N ASN A 125 0.54 -9.89 -19.87
CA ASN A 125 -0.62 -10.52 -20.52
C ASN A 125 -0.25 -11.14 -21.89
N SER A 126 0.80 -10.64 -22.53
CA SER A 126 1.24 -11.12 -23.85
C SER A 126 2.11 -12.37 -23.73
N ALA A 127 1.72 -13.44 -24.45
CA ALA A 127 2.49 -14.68 -24.50
C ALA A 127 3.85 -14.50 -25.18
N GLU A 128 3.94 -13.64 -26.19
CA GLU A 128 5.20 -13.33 -26.89
C GLU A 128 6.16 -12.57 -25.99
N LEU A 129 5.65 -11.56 -25.27
CA LEU A 129 6.44 -10.83 -24.28
C LEU A 129 6.90 -11.73 -23.14
N ALA A 130 6.02 -12.61 -22.65
CA ALA A 130 6.36 -13.58 -21.62
C ALA A 130 7.48 -14.54 -22.07
N LYS A 131 7.45 -15.03 -23.31
CA LYS A 131 8.54 -15.86 -23.88
C LYS A 131 9.85 -15.10 -23.96
N THR A 132 9.80 -13.83 -24.38
CA THR A 132 10.99 -12.97 -24.48
C THR A 132 11.63 -12.77 -23.10
N ILE A 133 10.82 -12.49 -22.08
CA ILE A 133 11.27 -12.33 -20.70
C ILE A 133 11.79 -13.65 -20.12
N ALA A 134 11.17 -14.78 -20.46
CA ALA A 134 11.63 -16.10 -20.04
C ALA A 134 12.99 -16.48 -20.66
N GLY A 135 13.34 -15.92 -21.82
CA GLY A 135 14.64 -16.07 -22.49
C GLY A 135 15.69 -15.05 -22.03
N ASP A 136 15.71 -14.70 -20.75
CA ASP A 136 16.59 -13.70 -20.11
C ASP A 136 16.33 -12.22 -20.48
N GLY A 137 15.22 -11.92 -21.17
CA GLY A 137 14.81 -10.54 -21.43
C GLY A 137 14.47 -9.76 -20.15
N VAL A 138 14.88 -8.50 -20.07
CA VAL A 138 14.49 -7.58 -19.00
C VAL A 138 13.49 -6.56 -19.53
N LEU A 139 12.36 -6.44 -18.84
CA LEU A 139 11.33 -5.45 -19.10
C LEU A 139 11.51 -4.26 -18.14
N ASN A 140 11.69 -3.05 -18.67
CA ASN A 140 11.68 -1.83 -17.88
C ASN A 140 10.28 -1.22 -17.87
N VAL A 141 9.83 -0.79 -16.70
CA VAL A 141 8.51 -0.17 -16.52
C VAL A 141 8.62 1.14 -15.77
N ARG A 142 7.81 2.11 -16.20
CA ARG A 142 7.66 3.41 -15.55
C ARG A 142 6.23 3.62 -15.08
N LEU A 143 6.08 4.25 -13.91
CA LEU A 143 4.78 4.65 -13.38
C LEU A 143 4.60 6.16 -13.46
N LYS A 144 3.35 6.59 -13.47
CA LYS A 144 2.94 7.98 -13.25
C LYS A 144 1.72 8.04 -12.33
N LEU A 145 1.43 9.22 -11.81
CA LEU A 145 0.25 9.46 -10.99
C LEU A 145 -0.92 9.92 -11.87
N ARG A 146 -2.10 9.36 -11.63
CA ARG A 146 -3.36 9.77 -12.24
C ARG A 146 -4.12 10.72 -11.32
N GLY A 147 -4.83 11.69 -11.89
CA GLY A 147 -5.70 12.60 -11.15
C GLY A 147 -4.98 13.79 -10.50
N SER A 148 -3.64 13.77 -10.48
CA SER A 148 -2.85 14.88 -9.95
C SER A 148 -3.03 16.15 -10.81
N SER A 149 -3.44 17.23 -10.18
CA SER A 149 -3.53 18.57 -10.78
C SER A 149 -3.09 19.62 -9.77
N LYS A 150 -2.97 20.90 -10.16
CA LYS A 150 -2.57 21.96 -9.23
C LYS A 150 -3.45 22.05 -7.97
N ASP A 151 -4.73 21.67 -8.10
CA ASP A 151 -5.74 21.79 -7.04
C ASP A 151 -6.17 20.44 -6.48
N SER A 152 -5.67 19.33 -7.02
CA SER A 152 -6.09 17.98 -6.64
C SER A 152 -4.92 17.03 -6.41
N ALA A 153 -5.01 16.29 -5.32
CA ALA A 153 -4.09 15.23 -4.98
C ALA A 153 -4.26 14.03 -5.93
N PRO A 154 -3.17 13.27 -6.20
CA PRO A 154 -3.24 12.09 -7.04
C PRO A 154 -4.17 11.01 -6.48
N GLU A 155 -4.90 10.33 -7.38
CA GLU A 155 -5.84 9.26 -7.01
C GLU A 155 -5.18 7.88 -7.01
N SER A 156 -4.28 7.62 -7.96
CA SER A 156 -3.71 6.29 -8.16
C SER A 156 -2.43 6.29 -9.00
N PHE A 157 -1.68 5.20 -8.91
CA PHE A 157 -0.58 4.90 -9.81
C PHE A 157 -1.10 4.24 -11.09
N ILE A 158 -0.54 4.61 -12.23
CA ILE A 158 -0.79 3.99 -13.53
C ILE A 158 0.52 3.73 -14.26
N LEU A 159 0.50 2.79 -15.21
CA LEU A 159 1.62 2.57 -16.12
C LEU A 159 1.78 3.81 -17.03
N SER A 160 3.01 4.32 -17.13
CA SER A 160 3.37 5.36 -18.09
C SER A 160 3.83 4.71 -19.38
N ASP A 161 4.93 3.97 -19.30
CA ASP A 161 5.65 3.39 -20.43
C ASP A 161 6.27 2.05 -20.03
N ALA A 162 6.52 1.20 -21.01
CA ALA A 162 7.28 -0.03 -20.85
C ALA A 162 8.11 -0.33 -22.10
N TRP A 163 9.30 -0.88 -21.90
CA TRP A 163 10.21 -1.24 -23.00
C TRP A 163 11.16 -2.38 -22.58
N LEU A 164 11.61 -3.15 -23.55
CA LEU A 164 12.62 -4.19 -23.35
C LEU A 164 14.02 -3.58 -23.21
N GLN A 165 14.98 -4.37 -22.72
CA GLN A 165 16.37 -3.94 -22.51
C GLN A 165 17.06 -3.42 -23.78
N ASP A 166 16.66 -3.90 -24.95
CA ASP A 166 17.14 -3.45 -26.27
C ASP A 166 16.52 -2.10 -26.72
N GLY A 167 15.60 -1.54 -25.93
CA GLY A 167 14.88 -0.31 -26.22
C GLY A 167 13.56 -0.51 -26.95
N THR A 168 13.18 -1.75 -27.31
CA THR A 168 11.93 -2.03 -28.02
C THR A 168 10.73 -1.66 -27.14
N PRO A 169 9.84 -0.76 -27.59
CA PRO A 169 8.66 -0.37 -26.82
C PRO A 169 7.68 -1.54 -26.69
N VAL A 170 7.03 -1.63 -25.54
CA VAL A 170 6.00 -2.64 -25.25
C VAL A 170 4.63 -1.99 -25.31
N ALA A 171 3.70 -2.66 -26.01
CA ALA A 171 2.32 -2.20 -26.13
C ALA A 171 1.62 -2.13 -24.76
N ALA A 172 0.77 -1.12 -24.57
CA ALA A 172 0.14 -0.86 -23.28
C ALA A 172 -0.79 -1.98 -22.80
N ASP A 173 -1.40 -2.73 -23.71
CA ASP A 173 -2.28 -3.88 -23.44
C ASP A 173 -1.52 -5.18 -23.09
N ALA A 174 -0.23 -5.24 -23.43
CA ALA A 174 0.64 -6.36 -23.07
C ALA A 174 0.90 -6.44 -21.55
N LEU A 175 0.59 -5.37 -20.79
CA LEU A 175 0.78 -5.28 -19.35
C LEU A 175 -0.50 -4.83 -18.64
N THR A 176 -0.76 -5.37 -17.45
CA THR A 176 -1.84 -4.92 -16.56
C THR A 176 -1.26 -4.52 -15.20
N LEU A 177 -1.55 -3.31 -14.75
CA LEU A 177 -1.37 -2.88 -13.36
C LEU A 177 -2.72 -2.87 -12.65
N LYS A 178 -2.94 -3.80 -11.71
CA LYS A 178 -4.21 -3.95 -10.99
C LYS A 178 -4.01 -3.74 -9.49
N LEU A 179 -4.88 -2.93 -8.87
CA LEU A 179 -4.90 -2.77 -7.41
C LEU A 179 -5.17 -4.13 -6.75
N ASN A 180 -4.28 -4.56 -5.86
CA ASN A 180 -4.41 -5.81 -5.13
C ASN A 180 -3.59 -5.74 -3.84
N THR A 181 -4.30 -5.63 -2.71
CA THR A 181 -3.74 -5.46 -1.36
C THR A 181 -3.62 -6.78 -0.58
N LEU A 182 -3.91 -7.93 -1.19
CA LEU A 182 -3.85 -9.24 -0.52
C LEU A 182 -2.41 -9.76 -0.44
N ALA A 183 -2.04 -10.28 0.74
CA ALA A 183 -0.70 -10.75 1.09
C ALA A 183 -0.39 -12.20 0.66
N ASP A 184 -1.40 -13.04 0.42
CA ASP A 184 -1.20 -14.46 0.12
C ASP A 184 -1.51 -14.77 -1.35
N ARG A 185 -0.47 -15.19 -2.08
CA ARG A 185 -0.52 -15.51 -3.52
C ARG A 185 0.09 -16.88 -3.84
N ARG A 186 0.41 -17.70 -2.83
CA ARG A 186 0.99 -19.05 -3.07
C ARG A 186 -0.04 -20.09 -3.55
N HIS A 187 -1.31 -19.71 -3.65
CA HIS A 187 -2.34 -20.53 -4.26
C HIS A 187 -3.09 -19.72 -5.30
N SER A 188 -3.24 -20.31 -6.49
CA SER A 188 -4.09 -19.86 -7.59
C SER A 188 -5.58 -19.73 -7.23
N GLY A 189 -5.93 -19.73 -5.93
CA GLY A 189 -7.26 -19.62 -5.37
C GLY A 189 -7.49 -18.34 -4.55
N SER A 190 -6.50 -17.44 -4.36
CA SER A 190 -6.77 -16.10 -3.78
C SER A 190 -7.36 -15.15 -4.83
N HIS A 191 -8.39 -15.62 -5.52
CA HIS A 191 -9.25 -14.76 -6.30
C HIS A 191 -10.03 -13.88 -5.33
N TYR A 192 -9.94 -12.57 -5.58
CA TYR A 192 -10.77 -11.50 -5.03
C TYR A 192 -12.16 -12.03 -4.68
N TRP A 193 -12.47 -12.20 -3.40
CA TRP A 193 -13.87 -12.38 -3.02
C TRP A 193 -14.55 -11.03 -3.25
N ILE A 194 -15.49 -10.97 -4.19
CA ILE A 194 -16.45 -9.87 -4.24
C ILE A 194 -17.31 -10.08 -2.99
N ASP A 195 -16.92 -9.45 -1.89
CA ASP A 195 -17.95 -8.93 -1.00
C ASP A 195 -18.52 -7.72 -1.72
N SER A 196 -19.79 -7.80 -2.13
CA SER A 196 -20.46 -6.64 -2.70
C SER A 196 -20.80 -5.61 -1.63
N GLY A 197 -20.56 -5.89 -0.34
CA GLY A 197 -20.93 -5.01 0.76
C GLY A 197 -22.43 -4.74 0.84
N SER A 198 -23.24 -5.55 0.14
CA SER A 198 -24.68 -5.38 0.06
C SER A 198 -25.31 -5.88 1.36
N VAL A 199 -25.41 -5.01 2.37
CA VAL A 199 -26.25 -5.25 3.53
C VAL A 199 -27.68 -4.91 3.14
N TYR A 200 -28.46 -5.91 2.72
CA TYR A 200 -29.90 -5.73 2.58
C TYR A 200 -30.48 -5.45 3.97
N LEU A 201 -31.11 -4.29 4.13
CA LEU A 201 -31.95 -4.00 5.28
C LEU A 201 -33.11 -5.00 5.28
N LYS A 202 -33.27 -5.72 6.39
CA LYS A 202 -34.37 -6.65 6.62
C LYS A 202 -35.54 -5.92 7.24
#